data_AF-A0AAW2DVF9-F1
#
_entry.id   AF-A0AAW2DVF9-F1
#
_cell.length_a   1.000
_cell.length_b   1.000
_cell.length_c   1.000
_cell.angle_alpha   90.00
_cell.angle_beta   90.00
_cell.angle_gamma   90.00
#
_symmetry.space_group_name_H-M   'P 1'
#
loop_
_entity.id
_entity.type
_entity.pdbx_description
1 polymer ?
#
loop_
_entity_poly.entity_id
_entity_poly.type
_entity_poly.pdbx_seq_one_letter_code
_entity_poly.pdbx_strand_id
1 'polypeptide(L)'
;MGDCDSTISEVGEENLIAAATHIVKALGSNKKLTFSARKTLAELGTQLSTMAALNETKGDVVSEIEDRLYAVEEKILSWEEDQSMIWDSGAEEASEYLNAADEARKLTERLESLCLNKDDDEYKLLHRAHNVLQKAMERLEEEFSHVLVENREPFEPEHVSFRSSEEDVLDEGSIISFGDESVEDSLQRDSVSRASEKYILDLVHPDVIPELRCIANLMFNSNYDQECFQAYTSARKDALDECLFILEMEKLSIEDVSKMEWVSLNSKIMR
;
A
#
# COMPACT_ATOMS: atom_id res chain seq x y z
N MET A 1 -11.40 17.98 -31.98
CA MET A 1 -11.04 17.15 -33.15
C MET A 1 -10.67 15.78 -32.61
N GLY A 2 -11.50 14.77 -32.83
CA GLY A 2 -11.23 13.43 -32.32
C GLY A 2 -12.47 12.54 -32.32
N ASP A 3 -13.07 12.32 -33.50
CA ASP A 3 -14.08 11.29 -33.76
C ASP A 3 -13.74 10.65 -35.11
N CYS A 4 -12.79 9.71 -35.14
CA CYS A 4 -12.40 9.03 -36.40
C CYS A 4 -12.22 7.51 -36.29
N ASP A 5 -12.33 6.88 -35.12
CA ASP A 5 -12.03 5.45 -34.97
C ASP A 5 -13.27 4.53 -34.96
N SER A 6 -14.46 5.06 -34.64
CA SER A 6 -15.71 4.28 -34.55
C SER A 6 -16.30 3.90 -35.91
N THR A 7 -16.11 4.74 -36.93
CA THR A 7 -16.73 4.54 -38.26
C THR A 7 -16.11 3.40 -39.08
N ILE A 8 -14.89 2.96 -38.76
CA ILE A 8 -14.20 1.90 -39.52
C ILE A 8 -14.68 0.51 -39.08
N SER A 9 -15.04 0.35 -37.79
CA SER A 9 -15.52 -0.92 -37.24
C SER A 9 -16.95 -1.24 -37.68
N GLU A 10 -17.85 -0.26 -37.64
CA GLU A 10 -19.26 -0.42 -38.05
C GLU A 10 -19.38 -0.78 -39.55
N VAL A 11 -18.58 -0.15 -40.42
CA VAL A 11 -18.54 -0.46 -41.85
C VAL A 11 -18.05 -1.89 -42.11
N GLY A 12 -17.20 -2.44 -41.25
CA GLY A 12 -16.73 -3.83 -41.33
C GLY A 12 -17.84 -4.84 -41.06
N GLU A 13 -18.62 -4.62 -40.00
CA GLU A 13 -19.73 -5.51 -39.61
C GLU A 13 -20.89 -5.48 -40.60
N GLU A 14 -21.28 -4.30 -41.08
CA GLU A 14 -22.34 -4.17 -42.10
C GLU A 14 -21.97 -4.93 -43.38
N ASN A 15 -20.71 -4.89 -43.80
CA ASN A 15 -20.21 -5.64 -44.94
C ASN A 15 -20.22 -7.16 -44.70
N LEU A 16 -19.90 -7.61 -43.49
CA LEU A 16 -19.97 -9.03 -43.11
C LEU A 16 -21.42 -9.53 -43.09
N ILE A 17 -22.35 -8.74 -42.56
CA ILE A 17 -23.79 -9.04 -42.56
C ILE A 17 -24.31 -9.11 -44.01
N ALA A 18 -23.91 -8.16 -44.87
CA ALA A 18 -24.27 -8.18 -46.29
C ALA A 18 -23.71 -9.41 -47.02
N ALA A 19 -22.47 -9.82 -46.73
CA ALA A 19 -21.87 -11.03 -47.29
C ALA A 19 -22.59 -12.30 -46.81
N ALA A 20 -22.89 -12.41 -45.51
CA ALA A 20 -23.61 -13.53 -44.92
C ALA A 20 -25.02 -13.67 -45.50
N THR A 21 -25.77 -12.56 -45.60
CA THR A 21 -27.10 -12.56 -46.22
C THR A 21 -27.07 -12.93 -47.70
N HIS A 22 -26.04 -12.50 -48.44
CA HIS A 22 -25.84 -12.91 -49.83
C HIS A 22 -25.53 -14.42 -49.95
N ILE A 23 -24.71 -14.97 -49.06
CA ILE A 23 -24.43 -16.42 -48.98
C ILE A 23 -25.73 -17.19 -48.69
N VAL A 24 -26.51 -16.78 -47.70
CA VAL A 24 -27.81 -17.41 -47.37
C VAL A 24 -28.77 -17.37 -48.56
N LYS A 25 -28.87 -16.23 -49.26
CA LYS A 25 -29.72 -16.07 -50.45
C LYS A 25 -29.25 -16.92 -51.64
N ALA A 26 -27.94 -17.04 -51.83
CA ALA A 26 -27.36 -17.90 -52.85
C ALA A 26 -27.62 -19.39 -52.54
N LEU A 27 -27.53 -19.80 -51.27
CA LEU A 27 -27.84 -21.15 -50.83
C LEU A 27 -29.33 -21.49 -51.02
N GLY A 28 -30.23 -20.55 -50.77
CA GLY A 28 -31.67 -20.72 -51.02
C GLY A 28 -32.03 -20.91 -52.51
N SER A 29 -31.19 -20.40 -53.42
CA SER A 29 -31.42 -20.45 -54.88
C SER A 29 -30.72 -21.62 -55.58
N ASN A 30 -29.69 -22.22 -54.96
CA ASN A 30 -28.78 -23.18 -55.61
C ASN A 30 -28.92 -24.60 -55.02
N LYS A 31 -29.65 -25.49 -55.69
CA LYS A 31 -29.95 -26.86 -55.19
C LYS A 31 -28.79 -27.87 -55.31
N LYS A 32 -27.68 -27.52 -55.98
CA LYS A 32 -26.52 -28.40 -56.19
C LYS A 32 -25.22 -27.69 -55.83
N LEU A 33 -24.74 -27.91 -54.61
CA LEU A 33 -23.43 -27.43 -54.16
C LEU A 33 -22.36 -28.49 -54.41
N THR A 34 -21.16 -28.04 -54.78
CA THR A 34 -19.97 -28.90 -54.86
C THR A 34 -19.59 -29.39 -53.46
N PHE A 35 -18.88 -30.53 -53.39
CA PHE A 35 -18.40 -31.07 -52.12
C PHE A 35 -17.50 -30.07 -51.36
N SER A 36 -16.64 -29.34 -52.09
CA SER A 36 -15.77 -28.31 -51.51
C SER A 36 -16.55 -27.16 -50.89
N ALA A 37 -17.59 -26.64 -51.57
CA ALA A 37 -18.43 -25.56 -51.04
C ALA A 37 -19.19 -25.98 -49.77
N ARG A 38 -19.66 -27.23 -49.71
CA ARG A 38 -20.28 -27.78 -48.48
C ARG A 38 -19.28 -27.90 -47.33
N LYS A 39 -18.05 -28.36 -47.62
CA LYS A 39 -16.99 -28.49 -46.62
C LYS A 39 -16.64 -27.12 -46.01
N THR A 40 -16.42 -26.10 -46.85
CA THR A 40 -16.06 -24.75 -46.37
C THR A 40 -17.18 -24.10 -45.57
N LEU A 41 -18.44 -24.29 -45.95
CA LEU A 41 -19.59 -23.77 -45.19
C LEU A 41 -19.77 -24.48 -43.86
N ALA A 42 -19.52 -25.79 -43.80
CA ALA A 42 -19.51 -26.53 -42.56
C ALA A 42 -18.39 -26.05 -41.62
N GLU A 43 -17.20 -25.81 -42.16
CA GLU A 43 -16.03 -25.32 -41.42
C GLU A 43 -16.26 -23.88 -40.87
N LEU A 44 -16.83 -23.00 -41.70
CA LEU A 44 -17.28 -21.67 -41.26
C LEU A 44 -18.37 -21.77 -40.18
N GLY A 45 -19.36 -22.66 -40.37
CA GLY A 45 -20.42 -22.88 -39.39
C GLY A 45 -19.89 -23.39 -38.04
N THR A 46 -18.88 -24.27 -38.06
CA THR A 46 -18.20 -24.71 -36.83
C THR A 46 -17.44 -23.56 -36.17
N GLN A 47 -16.74 -22.72 -36.93
CA GLN A 47 -16.02 -21.56 -36.39
C GLN A 47 -16.97 -20.53 -35.76
N LEU A 48 -18.05 -20.17 -36.45
CA LEU A 48 -19.07 -19.26 -35.93
C LEU A 48 -19.75 -19.83 -34.69
N SER A 49 -20.03 -21.14 -34.66
CA SER A 49 -20.58 -21.80 -33.47
C SER A 49 -19.61 -21.76 -32.29
N THR A 50 -18.31 -21.98 -32.52
CA THR A 50 -17.30 -21.88 -31.45
C THR A 50 -17.15 -20.45 -30.94
N MET A 51 -17.24 -19.44 -31.82
CA MET A 51 -17.19 -18.02 -31.43
C MET A 51 -18.42 -17.61 -30.62
N ALA A 52 -19.62 -18.05 -31.04
CA ALA A 52 -20.86 -17.77 -30.30
C ALA A 52 -20.82 -18.37 -28.89
N ALA A 53 -20.38 -19.63 -28.76
CA ALA A 53 -20.26 -20.30 -27.45
C ALA A 53 -19.24 -19.61 -26.52
N LEU A 54 -18.12 -19.12 -27.05
CA LEU A 54 -17.14 -18.37 -26.27
C LEU A 54 -17.70 -17.03 -25.77
N ASN A 55 -18.47 -16.32 -26.60
CA ASN A 55 -19.09 -15.05 -26.20
C ASN A 55 -20.21 -15.23 -25.17
N GLU A 56 -21.02 -16.28 -25.30
CA GLU A 56 -22.03 -16.65 -24.28
C GLU A 56 -21.36 -16.96 -22.93
N THR A 57 -20.26 -17.71 -22.96
CA THR A 57 -19.49 -18.03 -21.75
C THR A 57 -18.85 -16.77 -21.15
N LYS A 58 -18.36 -15.86 -21.99
CA LYS A 58 -17.80 -14.58 -21.54
C LYS A 58 -18.87 -13.72 -20.85
N GLY A 59 -20.06 -13.62 -21.44
CA GLY A 59 -21.18 -12.86 -20.87
C GLY A 59 -21.62 -13.38 -19.50
N ASP A 60 -21.73 -14.69 -19.34
CA ASP A 60 -22.05 -15.33 -18.05
C ASP A 60 -20.99 -15.02 -16.98
N VAL A 61 -19.70 -15.10 -17.35
CA VAL A 61 -18.58 -14.75 -16.46
C VAL A 61 -18.60 -13.28 -16.06
N VAL A 62 -18.88 -12.36 -16.98
CA VAL A 62 -18.96 -10.93 -16.69
C VAL A 62 -20.13 -10.63 -15.74
N SER A 63 -21.27 -11.29 -15.93
CA SER A 63 -22.43 -11.18 -15.02
C SER A 63 -22.08 -11.67 -13.61
N GLU A 64 -21.39 -12.81 -13.47
CA GLU A 64 -20.95 -13.31 -12.15
C GLU A 64 -20.00 -12.33 -11.46
N ILE A 65 -19.09 -11.71 -12.23
CA ILE A 65 -18.16 -10.71 -11.71
C ILE A 65 -18.92 -9.46 -11.24
N GLU A 66 -19.92 -9.01 -11.99
CA GLU A 66 -20.74 -7.86 -11.64
C GLU A 66 -21.51 -8.08 -10.32
N ASP A 67 -22.13 -9.24 -10.14
CA ASP A 67 -22.84 -9.58 -8.90
C ASP A 67 -21.90 -9.61 -7.68
N ARG A 68 -20.69 -10.18 -7.86
CA ARG A 68 -19.67 -10.19 -6.80
C ARG A 68 -19.13 -8.80 -6.51
N LEU A 69 -18.92 -7.98 -7.53
CA LEU A 69 -18.49 -6.60 -7.37
C LEU A 69 -19.53 -5.78 -6.60
N TYR A 70 -20.82 -5.99 -6.86
CA TYR A 70 -21.90 -5.34 -6.11
C TYR A 70 -21.83 -5.68 -4.61
N ALA A 71 -21.67 -6.96 -4.27
CA ALA A 71 -21.58 -7.40 -2.88
C ALA A 71 -20.32 -6.86 -2.18
N VAL A 72 -19.19 -6.79 -2.90
CA VAL A 72 -17.94 -6.22 -2.36
C VAL A 72 -18.05 -4.71 -2.17
N GLU A 73 -18.64 -4.01 -3.13
CA GLU A 73 -18.88 -2.57 -3.04
C GLU A 73 -19.78 -2.21 -1.86
N GLU A 74 -20.87 -2.97 -1.63
CA GLU A 74 -21.73 -2.76 -0.46
C GLU A 74 -20.92 -2.83 0.86
N LYS A 75 -20.06 -3.84 0.99
CA LYS A 75 -19.21 -4.01 2.18
C LYS A 75 -18.15 -2.93 2.35
N ILE A 76 -17.59 -2.42 1.25
CA ILE A 76 -16.59 -1.35 1.32
C ILE A 76 -17.27 -0.03 1.70
N LEU A 77 -18.40 0.28 1.05
CA LEU A 77 -19.14 1.52 1.25
C LEU A 77 -19.86 1.57 2.61
N SER A 78 -20.20 0.42 3.22
CA SER A 78 -20.79 0.40 4.55
C SER A 78 -19.89 1.05 5.61
N TRP A 79 -18.57 1.06 5.39
CA TRP A 79 -17.59 1.71 6.26
C TRP A 79 -17.23 3.13 5.85
N GLU A 80 -17.76 3.66 4.73
CA GLU A 80 -17.60 5.10 4.40
C GLU A 80 -18.59 5.97 5.18
N GLU A 81 -19.76 5.43 5.53
CA GLU A 81 -20.76 6.15 6.31
C GLU A 81 -20.43 6.17 7.81
N ASP A 82 -19.73 5.13 8.29
CA ASP A 82 -19.29 5.04 9.67
C ASP A 82 -17.90 5.71 9.85
N GLN A 83 -17.82 6.65 10.79
CA GLN A 83 -16.54 7.30 11.11
C GLN A 83 -15.69 6.49 12.10
N SER A 84 -16.19 5.35 12.56
CA SER A 84 -15.43 4.43 13.40
C SER A 84 -14.25 3.82 12.64
N MET A 85 -13.21 3.38 13.36
CA MET A 85 -12.10 2.64 12.77
C MET A 85 -12.39 1.14 12.79
N ILE A 86 -12.14 0.47 11.67
CA ILE A 86 -12.44 -0.93 11.46
C ILE A 86 -11.60 -1.79 12.41
N TRP A 87 -10.33 -1.44 12.60
CA TRP A 87 -9.43 -2.18 13.50
C TRP A 87 -9.76 -2.01 14.98
N ASP A 88 -10.50 -0.96 15.34
CA ASP A 88 -11.01 -0.77 16.70
C ASP A 88 -12.31 -1.54 16.96
N SER A 89 -13.01 -1.94 15.88
CA SER A 89 -14.31 -2.61 15.96
C SER A 89 -14.18 -4.12 16.20
N GLY A 90 -13.06 -4.72 15.79
CA GLY A 90 -12.75 -6.11 16.07
C GLY A 90 -11.95 -6.80 14.95
N ALA A 91 -11.34 -7.93 15.30
CA ALA A 91 -10.55 -8.71 14.34
C ALA A 91 -11.39 -9.38 13.24
N GLU A 92 -12.69 -9.62 13.50
CA GLU A 92 -13.61 -10.19 12.52
C GLU A 92 -13.92 -9.16 11.44
N GLU A 93 -14.27 -7.93 11.83
CA GLU A 93 -14.53 -6.78 10.97
C GLU A 93 -13.31 -6.43 10.11
N ALA A 94 -12.13 -6.35 10.73
CA ALA A 94 -10.87 -6.14 10.00
C ALA A 94 -10.60 -7.24 8.96
N SER A 95 -10.83 -8.50 9.32
CA SER A 95 -10.65 -9.61 8.37
C SER A 95 -11.67 -9.58 7.24
N GLU A 96 -12.92 -9.25 7.53
CA GLU A 96 -13.98 -9.14 6.52
C GLU A 96 -13.67 -8.02 5.51
N TYR A 97 -13.20 -6.88 6.00
CA TYR A 97 -12.81 -5.75 5.17
C TYR A 97 -11.61 -6.09 4.28
N LEU A 98 -10.55 -6.69 4.84
CA LEU A 98 -9.39 -7.15 4.06
C LEU A 98 -9.79 -8.15 2.97
N ASN A 99 -10.70 -9.08 3.28
CA ASN A 99 -11.20 -10.04 2.30
C ASN A 99 -12.00 -9.35 1.18
N ALA A 100 -12.85 -8.38 1.52
CA ALA A 100 -13.60 -7.60 0.53
C ALA A 100 -12.66 -6.78 -0.38
N ALA A 101 -11.66 -6.11 0.19
CA ALA A 101 -10.67 -5.36 -0.56
C ALA A 101 -9.78 -6.24 -1.46
N ASP A 102 -9.34 -7.41 -0.98
CA ASP A 102 -8.61 -8.39 -1.78
C ASP A 102 -9.48 -8.99 -2.90
N GLU A 103 -10.78 -9.18 -2.65
CA GLU A 103 -11.73 -9.58 -3.68
C GLU A 103 -11.96 -8.49 -4.73
N ALA A 104 -12.10 -7.22 -4.32
CA ALA A 104 -12.15 -6.09 -5.25
C ALA A 104 -10.91 -6.08 -6.18
N ARG A 105 -9.70 -6.27 -5.62
CA ARG A 105 -8.46 -6.36 -6.41
C ARG A 105 -8.53 -7.48 -7.45
N LYS A 106 -8.88 -8.70 -7.01
CA LYS A 106 -8.99 -9.87 -7.89
C LYS A 106 -10.04 -9.70 -8.99
N LEU A 107 -11.17 -9.06 -8.67
CA LEU A 107 -12.22 -8.78 -9.66
C LEU A 107 -11.75 -7.76 -10.69
N THR A 108 -11.06 -6.69 -10.27
CA THR A 108 -10.43 -5.71 -11.16
C THR A 108 -9.42 -6.38 -12.09
N GLU A 109 -8.47 -7.16 -11.57
CA GLU A 109 -7.50 -7.90 -12.39
C GLU A 109 -8.18 -8.83 -13.41
N ARG A 110 -9.26 -9.51 -12.99
CA ARG A 110 -10.05 -10.38 -13.88
C ARG A 110 -10.75 -9.58 -14.97
N LEU A 111 -11.34 -8.43 -14.64
CA LEU A 111 -11.98 -7.53 -15.61
C LEU A 111 -10.98 -6.94 -16.60
N GLU A 112 -9.81 -6.49 -16.15
CA GLU A 112 -8.73 -6.00 -17.02
C GLU A 112 -8.33 -7.07 -18.05
N SER A 113 -8.26 -8.33 -17.63
CA SER A 113 -7.94 -9.45 -18.53
C SER A 113 -9.03 -9.75 -19.57
N LEU A 114 -10.29 -9.43 -19.27
CA LEU A 114 -11.46 -9.71 -20.11
C LEU A 114 -11.83 -8.54 -21.04
N CYS A 115 -11.53 -7.30 -20.63
CA CYS A 115 -11.83 -6.06 -21.35
C CYS A 115 -10.84 -5.82 -22.51
N LEU A 116 -10.69 -6.79 -23.41
CA LEU A 116 -9.82 -6.70 -24.58
C LEU A 116 -10.46 -5.90 -25.73
N ASN A 117 -11.78 -5.70 -25.68
CA ASN A 117 -12.57 -4.97 -26.68
C ASN A 117 -13.22 -3.76 -26.02
N LYS A 118 -13.35 -2.65 -26.75
CA LYS A 118 -13.99 -1.42 -26.27
C LYS A 118 -15.53 -1.56 -26.34
N ASP A 119 -16.09 -2.49 -25.58
CA ASP A 119 -17.52 -2.44 -25.27
C ASP A 119 -17.76 -1.39 -24.18
N ASP A 120 -18.78 -0.56 -24.35
CA ASP A 120 -19.07 0.57 -23.46
C ASP A 120 -19.48 0.08 -22.06
N ASP A 121 -20.18 -1.07 -21.98
CA ASP A 121 -20.66 -1.61 -20.71
C ASP A 121 -19.58 -2.37 -19.93
N GLU A 122 -18.73 -3.16 -20.60
CA GLU A 122 -17.56 -3.80 -19.97
C GLU A 122 -16.59 -2.74 -19.41
N TYR A 123 -16.39 -1.65 -20.14
CA TYR A 123 -15.53 -0.54 -19.70
C TYR A 123 -16.10 0.20 -18.48
N LYS A 124 -17.41 0.44 -18.43
CA LYS A 124 -18.07 1.02 -17.24
C LYS A 124 -17.91 0.12 -16.03
N LEU A 125 -18.07 -1.19 -16.20
CA LEU A 125 -17.91 -2.16 -15.11
C LEU A 125 -16.47 -2.19 -14.59
N LEU A 126 -15.48 -2.19 -15.49
CA LEU A 126 -14.06 -2.09 -15.11
C LEU A 126 -13.77 -0.77 -14.38
N HIS A 127 -14.29 0.35 -14.86
CA HIS A 127 -14.13 1.63 -14.18
C HIS A 127 -14.75 1.63 -12.78
N ARG A 128 -15.93 1.03 -12.61
CA ARG A 128 -16.55 0.83 -11.30
C ARG A 128 -15.67 -0.03 -10.40
N ALA A 129 -15.11 -1.12 -10.90
CA ALA A 129 -14.21 -1.98 -10.13
C ALA A 129 -12.95 -1.24 -9.65
N HIS A 130 -12.34 -0.42 -10.51
CA HIS A 130 -11.24 0.46 -10.11
C HIS A 130 -11.64 1.47 -9.03
N ASN A 131 -12.81 2.10 -9.14
CA ASN A 131 -13.29 3.06 -8.14
C ASN A 131 -13.52 2.38 -6.78
N VAL A 132 -14.10 1.17 -6.76
CA VAL A 132 -14.30 0.38 -5.55
C VAL A 132 -12.97 0.00 -4.91
N LEU A 133 -12.00 -0.47 -5.71
CA LEU A 133 -10.66 -0.78 -5.24
C LEU A 133 -9.97 0.46 -4.67
N GLN A 134 -10.05 1.60 -5.36
CA GLN A 134 -9.45 2.85 -4.90
C GLN A 134 -10.01 3.26 -3.53
N LYS A 135 -11.33 3.26 -3.36
CA LYS A 135 -11.98 3.55 -2.06
C LYS A 135 -11.49 2.62 -0.95
N ALA A 136 -11.36 1.32 -1.26
CA ALA A 136 -10.82 0.37 -0.30
C ALA A 136 -9.38 0.69 0.09
N MET A 137 -8.53 1.08 -0.86
CA MET A 137 -7.13 1.40 -0.59
C MET A 137 -6.96 2.72 0.18
N GLU A 138 -7.76 3.74 -0.15
CA GLU A 138 -7.82 5.00 0.60
C GLU A 138 -8.18 4.72 2.06
N ARG A 139 -9.18 3.86 2.31
CA ARG A 139 -9.56 3.49 3.66
C ARG A 139 -8.47 2.69 4.39
N LEU A 140 -7.82 1.75 3.70
CA LEU A 140 -6.70 1.00 4.29
C LEU A 140 -5.52 1.91 4.64
N GLU A 141 -5.26 2.98 3.90
CA GLU A 141 -4.23 3.98 4.24
C GLU A 141 -4.56 4.68 5.57
N GLU A 142 -5.83 5.06 5.76
CA GLU A 142 -6.31 5.66 7.01
C GLU A 142 -6.16 4.70 8.19
N GLU A 143 -6.65 3.46 8.04
CA GLU A 143 -6.56 2.42 9.09
C GLU A 143 -5.09 2.09 9.42
N PHE A 144 -4.24 1.97 8.39
CA PHE A 144 -2.81 1.73 8.59
C PHE A 144 -2.16 2.85 9.40
N SER A 145 -2.50 4.11 9.08
CA SER A 145 -2.01 5.28 9.81
C SER A 145 -2.53 5.29 11.26
N HIS A 146 -3.81 4.98 11.45
CA HIS A 146 -4.46 4.89 12.76
C HIS A 146 -3.79 3.85 13.65
N VAL A 147 -3.60 2.62 13.16
CA VAL A 147 -2.94 1.54 13.90
C VAL A 147 -1.51 1.94 14.28
N LEU A 148 -0.76 2.60 13.40
CA LEU A 148 0.58 3.12 13.70
C LEU A 148 0.58 4.22 14.77
N VAL A 149 -0.46 5.04 14.85
CA VAL A 149 -0.56 6.17 15.78
C VAL A 149 -1.02 5.72 17.17
N GLU A 150 -2.07 4.89 17.23
CA GLU A 150 -2.61 4.40 18.51
C GLU A 150 -1.64 3.46 19.24
N ASN A 151 -0.82 2.73 18.50
CA ASN A 151 0.13 1.76 19.07
C ASN A 151 1.55 2.31 19.18
N ARG A 152 1.70 3.63 19.31
CA ARG A 152 2.99 4.27 19.60
C ARG A 152 3.44 3.91 21.01
N GLU A 153 4.68 3.42 21.14
CA GLU A 153 5.28 3.28 22.47
C GLU A 153 5.75 4.64 22.99
N PRO A 154 5.37 5.01 24.22
CA PRO A 154 5.78 6.28 24.81
C PRO A 154 7.30 6.32 24.99
N PHE A 155 7.89 7.44 24.61
CA PHE A 155 9.33 7.65 24.74
C PHE A 155 9.71 7.97 26.18
N GLU A 156 10.50 7.10 26.82
CA GLU A 156 11.05 7.31 28.16
C GLU A 156 12.50 7.84 28.08
N PRO A 157 12.77 9.10 28.50
CA PRO A 157 14.08 9.74 28.37
C PRO A 157 15.18 9.09 29.22
N GLU A 158 14.80 8.34 30.25
CA GLU A 158 15.73 7.75 31.23
C GLU A 158 16.68 6.72 30.60
N HIS A 159 16.29 6.11 29.48
CA HIS A 159 17.05 5.07 28.79
C HIS A 159 18.05 5.60 27.76
N VAL A 160 18.00 6.89 27.42
CA VAL A 160 18.92 7.53 26.46
C VAL A 160 19.92 8.46 27.15
N SER A 161 20.66 7.91 28.12
CA SER A 161 21.81 8.62 28.68
C SER A 161 22.94 8.69 27.63
N PHE A 162 22.89 9.66 26.72
CA PHE A 162 24.00 10.07 25.83
C PHE A 162 25.11 10.79 26.59
N ARG A 163 25.41 10.38 27.83
CA ARG A 163 26.61 10.85 28.51
C ARG A 163 27.79 10.26 27.76
N SER A 164 28.38 11.06 26.86
CA SER A 164 29.77 10.88 26.47
C SER A 164 30.56 10.78 27.76
N SER A 165 30.99 9.57 28.10
CA SER A 165 32.07 9.40 29.06
C SER A 165 33.32 9.91 28.34
N GLU A 166 33.56 11.22 28.41
CA GLU A 166 34.91 11.73 28.21
C GLU A 166 35.75 11.14 29.34
N GLU A 167 36.49 10.08 29.01
CA GLU A 167 37.66 9.68 29.77
C GLU A 167 38.69 10.79 29.59
N ASP A 168 38.59 11.83 30.43
CA ASP A 168 39.55 12.92 30.55
C ASP A 168 40.84 12.35 31.16
N VAL A 169 41.65 11.69 30.33
CA VAL A 169 43.04 11.37 30.66
C VAL A 169 43.85 12.64 30.47
N LEU A 170 43.84 13.49 31.50
CA LEU A 170 44.87 14.50 31.69
C LEU A 170 46.19 13.79 32.03
N ASP A 171 46.91 13.34 31.00
CA ASP A 171 48.34 13.11 31.08
C ASP A 171 49.05 14.37 30.61
N GLU A 172 49.62 15.11 31.56
CA GLU A 172 50.92 15.80 31.46
C GLU A 172 50.97 16.92 32.51
N GLY A 173 51.57 16.64 33.67
CA GLY A 173 51.70 17.66 34.71
C GLY A 173 52.29 17.18 36.03
N SER A 174 53.44 16.50 35.97
CA SER A 174 54.28 16.20 37.14
C SER A 174 54.54 17.45 37.98
N ILE A 175 53.99 17.51 39.18
CA ILE A 175 54.44 18.41 40.24
C ILE A 175 54.58 17.59 41.53
N ILE A 176 55.83 17.44 41.94
CA ILE A 176 56.30 16.84 43.19
C ILE A 176 55.67 17.58 44.38
N SER A 177 55.06 16.86 45.32
CA SER A 177 54.88 17.36 46.69
C SER A 177 55.08 16.23 47.70
N PHE A 178 55.83 16.59 48.74
CA PHE A 178 56.46 15.74 49.74
C PHE A 178 55.43 15.09 50.68
N GLY A 179 55.80 13.93 51.22
CA GLY A 179 54.91 13.07 51.98
C GLY A 179 54.47 13.60 53.35
N ASP A 180 53.37 13.01 53.83
CA ASP A 180 53.16 12.68 55.24
C ASP A 180 52.04 11.62 55.33
N GLU A 181 52.11 10.80 56.36
CA GLU A 181 51.31 9.61 56.66
C GLU A 181 49.85 9.97 57.06
N SER A 182 48.86 9.29 56.49
CA SER A 182 47.51 9.19 57.09
C SER A 182 46.76 7.97 56.56
N VAL A 183 46.21 7.21 57.50
CA VAL A 183 45.42 5.98 57.36
C VAL A 183 43.97 6.25 56.94
N GLU A 184 43.32 5.16 56.51
CA GLU A 184 41.87 4.95 56.40
C GLU A 184 41.15 5.65 55.23
N ASP A 185 40.68 4.90 54.23
CA ASP A 185 39.27 4.47 54.20
C ASP A 185 39.01 3.59 52.97
N SER A 186 38.26 2.54 53.25
CA SER A 186 37.52 1.75 52.30
C SER A 186 36.70 2.63 51.34
N LEU A 187 36.63 2.20 50.08
CA LEU A 187 35.39 1.83 49.41
C LEU A 187 35.68 1.77 47.92
N GLN A 188 35.94 0.54 47.49
CA GLN A 188 35.74 0.04 46.15
C GLN A 188 34.31 0.39 45.72
N ARG A 189 34.11 1.60 45.18
CA ARG A 189 32.92 1.90 44.40
C ARG A 189 33.15 1.31 43.04
N ASP A 190 32.55 0.14 42.88
CA ASP A 190 32.08 -0.45 41.63
C ASP A 190 31.99 0.59 40.50
N SER A 191 33.08 0.67 39.74
CA SER A 191 33.02 1.14 38.36
C SER A 191 32.29 0.05 37.59
N VAL A 192 30.97 -0.04 37.74
CA VAL A 192 30.14 -0.71 36.76
C VAL A 192 30.33 0.10 35.50
N SER A 193 31.28 -0.38 34.68
CA SER A 193 31.34 -0.14 33.26
C SER A 193 29.91 -0.33 32.76
N ARG A 194 29.18 0.79 32.62
CA ARG A 194 28.00 0.87 31.78
C ARG A 194 28.55 0.73 30.37
N ALA A 195 28.90 -0.50 30.01
CA ALA A 195 28.91 -0.91 28.62
C ALA A 195 27.55 -0.42 28.11
N SER A 196 27.60 0.57 27.22
CA SER A 196 26.43 1.18 26.59
C SER A 196 25.63 0.04 25.98
N GLU A 197 24.66 -0.47 26.74
CA GLU A 197 23.79 -1.54 26.30
C GLU A 197 22.99 -0.92 25.17
N LYS A 198 23.14 -1.48 23.97
CA LYS A 198 22.54 -0.93 22.75
C LYS A 198 21.02 -0.95 22.93
N TYR A 199 20.46 0.13 23.44
CA TYR A 199 19.03 0.29 23.60
C TYR A 199 18.43 0.54 22.21
N ILE A 200 17.59 -0.40 21.76
CA ILE A 200 16.83 -0.26 20.52
C ILE A 200 15.47 0.30 20.92
N LEU A 201 15.22 1.56 20.54
CA LEU A 201 13.90 2.17 20.64
C LEU A 201 12.99 1.55 19.59
N ASP A 202 11.98 0.80 20.02
CA ASP A 202 10.83 0.52 19.17
C ASP A 202 9.82 1.66 19.35
N LEU A 203 9.28 2.16 18.25
CA LEU A 203 8.31 3.26 18.27
C LEU A 203 6.89 2.75 18.01
N VAL A 204 6.70 1.44 17.80
CA VAL A 204 5.39 0.80 17.60
C VAL A 204 5.36 -0.51 18.38
N HIS A 205 4.26 -0.78 19.06
CA HIS A 205 4.08 -2.00 19.82
C HIS A 205 4.17 -3.25 18.92
N PRO A 206 4.92 -4.30 19.31
CA PRO A 206 5.16 -5.46 18.43
C PRO A 206 3.90 -6.27 18.10
N ASP A 207 2.88 -6.23 18.96
CA ASP A 207 1.66 -7.02 18.78
C ASP A 207 0.83 -6.60 17.56
N VAL A 208 0.97 -5.36 17.08
CA VAL A 208 0.25 -4.88 15.88
C VAL A 208 1.00 -5.10 14.58
N ILE A 209 2.25 -5.59 14.63
CA ILE A 209 3.06 -5.87 13.43
C ILE A 209 2.37 -6.85 12.46
N PRO A 210 1.71 -7.94 12.92
CA PRO A 210 0.99 -8.84 12.02
C PRO A 210 -0.13 -8.14 11.25
N GLU A 211 -0.89 -7.27 11.91
CA GLU A 211 -2.01 -6.53 11.32
C GLU A 211 -1.52 -5.50 10.30
N LEU A 212 -0.52 -4.69 10.69
CA LEU A 212 0.14 -3.74 9.78
C LEU A 212 0.71 -4.46 8.55
N ARG A 213 1.26 -5.65 8.71
CA ARG A 213 1.78 -6.46 7.60
C ARG A 213 0.66 -6.92 6.66
N CYS A 214 -0.49 -7.32 7.20
CA CYS A 214 -1.63 -7.70 6.36
C CYS A 214 -2.13 -6.55 5.50
N ILE A 215 -2.29 -5.36 6.11
CA ILE A 215 -2.70 -4.15 5.38
C ILE A 215 -1.66 -3.79 4.31
N ALA A 216 -0.38 -3.69 4.70
CA ALA A 216 0.69 -3.32 3.78
C ALA A 216 0.81 -4.31 2.61
N ASN A 217 0.79 -5.61 2.85
CA ASN A 217 0.87 -6.60 1.77
C ASN A 217 -0.28 -6.43 0.77
N LEU A 218 -1.50 -6.16 1.25
CA LEU A 218 -2.65 -5.94 0.37
C LEU A 218 -2.47 -4.67 -0.47
N MET A 219 -2.07 -3.55 0.14
CA MET A 219 -1.82 -2.29 -0.58
C MET A 219 -0.72 -2.47 -1.65
N PHE A 220 0.37 -3.16 -1.32
CA PHE A 220 1.45 -3.44 -2.28
C PHE A 220 0.98 -4.29 -3.45
N ASN A 221 0.22 -5.36 -3.17
CA ASN A 221 -0.32 -6.22 -4.22
C ASN A 221 -1.32 -5.47 -5.11
N SER A 222 -1.97 -4.42 -4.60
CA SER A 222 -2.89 -3.54 -5.33
C SER A 222 -2.20 -2.39 -6.08
N ASN A 223 -0.86 -2.25 -6.00
CA ASN A 223 -0.09 -1.11 -6.53
C ASN A 223 -0.34 0.24 -5.81
N TYR A 224 -0.64 0.20 -4.51
CA TYR A 224 -0.76 1.36 -3.61
C TYR A 224 0.40 1.39 -2.60
N ASP A 225 1.58 0.96 -3.04
CA ASP A 225 2.78 0.93 -2.21
C ASP A 225 3.23 2.34 -1.83
N GLN A 226 3.06 3.33 -2.70
CA GLN A 226 3.44 4.72 -2.44
C GLN A 226 2.63 5.34 -1.30
N GLU A 227 1.32 5.16 -1.29
CA GLU A 227 0.39 5.60 -0.26
C GLU A 227 0.74 4.94 1.08
N CYS A 228 0.96 3.63 1.08
CA CYS A 228 1.41 2.89 2.26
C CYS A 228 2.74 3.41 2.81
N PHE A 229 3.73 3.66 1.93
CA PHE A 229 5.02 4.24 2.32
C PHE A 229 4.87 5.65 2.91
N GLN A 230 4.00 6.47 2.32
CA GLN A 230 3.77 7.83 2.78
C GLN A 230 3.11 7.85 4.16
N ALA A 231 2.07 7.03 4.37
CA ALA A 231 1.43 6.83 5.67
C ALA A 231 2.44 6.38 6.74
N TYR A 232 3.24 5.35 6.44
CA TYR A 232 4.29 4.86 7.34
C TYR A 232 5.31 5.94 7.69
N THR A 233 5.82 6.62 6.66
CA THR A 233 6.87 7.64 6.82
C THR A 233 6.35 8.83 7.63
N SER A 234 5.11 9.27 7.38
CA SER A 234 4.50 10.36 8.13
C SER A 234 4.36 9.97 9.60
N ALA A 235 3.74 8.83 9.90
CA ALA A 235 3.52 8.39 11.28
C ALA A 235 4.83 8.21 12.06
N ARG A 236 5.86 7.62 11.44
CA ARG A 236 7.18 7.45 12.06
C ARG A 236 7.92 8.76 12.25
N LYS A 237 7.82 9.68 11.28
CA LYS A 237 8.41 11.01 11.39
C LYS A 237 7.78 11.78 12.55
N ASP A 238 6.46 11.73 12.69
CA ASP A 238 5.75 12.40 13.78
C ASP A 238 6.17 11.83 15.14
N ALA A 239 6.26 10.50 15.27
CA ALA A 239 6.75 9.86 16.49
C ALA A 239 8.20 10.26 16.82
N LEU A 240 9.07 10.37 15.80
CA LEU A 240 10.45 10.83 16.00
C LEU A 240 10.51 12.32 16.40
N ASP A 241 9.72 13.18 15.74
CA ASP A 241 9.65 14.60 16.07
C ASP A 241 9.16 14.81 17.52
N GLU A 242 8.24 13.97 18.00
CA GLU A 242 7.81 13.94 19.41
C GLU A 242 8.94 13.49 20.36
N CYS A 243 9.69 12.45 20.02
CA CYS A 243 10.86 12.03 20.80
C CYS A 243 11.90 13.16 20.91
N LEU A 244 12.20 13.82 19.79
CA LEU A 244 13.13 14.95 19.74
C LEU A 244 12.61 16.13 20.57
N PHE A 245 11.29 16.37 20.55
CA PHE A 245 10.67 17.40 21.37
C PHE A 245 10.81 17.09 22.88
N ILE A 246 10.57 15.85 23.30
CA ILE A 246 10.75 15.41 24.70
C ILE A 246 12.21 15.55 25.14
N LEU A 247 13.16 15.28 24.25
CA LEU A 247 14.59 15.50 24.48
C LEU A 247 15.01 16.98 24.42
N GLU A 248 14.06 17.90 24.22
CA GLU A 248 14.29 19.32 24.05
C GLU A 248 15.36 19.61 22.98
N MET A 249 15.41 18.78 21.93
CA MET A 249 16.35 18.93 20.82
C MET A 249 15.90 20.09 19.95
N GLU A 250 16.63 21.19 20.00
CA GLU A 250 16.34 22.37 19.18
C GLU A 250 16.79 22.16 17.73
N LYS A 251 15.90 22.50 16.79
CA LYS A 251 16.25 22.61 15.37
C LYS A 251 16.98 23.93 15.13
N LEU A 252 18.31 23.93 15.27
CA LEU A 252 19.16 25.08 14.98
C LEU A 252 19.57 25.10 13.50
N SER A 253 19.42 26.25 12.84
CA SER A 253 19.99 26.44 11.50
C SER A 253 21.49 26.73 11.60
N ILE A 254 22.20 26.58 10.47
CA ILE A 254 23.63 26.93 10.37
C ILE A 254 23.86 28.40 10.78
N GLU A 255 22.92 29.28 10.45
CA GLU A 255 23.01 30.70 10.78
C GLU A 255 22.79 30.97 12.28
N ASP A 256 21.90 30.23 12.94
CA ASP A 256 21.66 30.32 14.38
C ASP A 256 22.91 29.91 15.17
N VAL A 257 23.51 28.79 14.77
CA VAL A 257 24.76 28.30 15.37
C VAL A 257 25.89 29.32 15.19
N SER A 258 26.00 29.92 14.00
CA SER A 258 27.08 30.88 13.69
C SER A 258 26.98 32.18 14.48
N LYS A 259 25.78 32.57 14.91
CA LYS A 259 25.52 33.79 15.71
C LYS A 259 25.56 33.53 17.22
N MET A 260 25.64 32.26 17.63
CA MET A 260 25.57 31.87 19.04
C MET A 260 26.91 32.12 19.76
N GLU A 261 26.84 32.58 21.00
CA GLU A 261 28.04 32.72 21.83
C GLU A 261 28.63 31.34 22.18
N TRP A 262 29.96 31.24 22.20
CA TRP A 262 30.68 29.99 22.46
C TRP A 262 30.24 29.28 23.74
N VAL A 263 29.96 30.02 24.83
CA VAL A 263 29.55 29.43 26.11
C VAL A 263 28.19 28.71 25.98
N SER A 264 27.22 29.35 25.32
CA SER A 264 25.90 28.77 25.07
C SER A 264 25.96 27.59 24.11
N LEU A 265 26.78 27.70 23.06
CA LEU A 265 27.02 26.63 22.10
C LEU A 265 27.67 25.41 22.77
N ASN A 266 28.73 25.62 23.55
CA ASN A 266 29.44 24.56 24.27
C ASN A 266 28.51 23.86 25.29
N SER A 267 27.69 24.62 26.01
CA SER A 267 26.68 24.05 26.91
C SER A 267 25.69 23.13 26.18
N LYS A 268 25.25 23.51 24.97
CA LYS A 268 24.34 22.69 24.15
C LYS A 268 25.01 21.47 23.52
N ILE A 269 26.30 21.53 23.21
CA ILE A 269 27.08 20.39 22.71
C ILE A 269 27.30 19.34 23.82
N MET A 270 27.50 19.78 25.05
CA MET A 270 27.79 18.91 26.20
C MET A 270 26.55 18.35 26.90
N ARG A 271 25.36 18.78 26.50
CA ARG A 271 24.06 18.32 27.04
C ARG A 271 23.59 17.09 26.26
#